data_AF-A0A7Z2VSL4-F1
#
_entry.id   AF-A0A7Z2VSL4-F1
#
_cell.length_a   1.000
_cell.length_b   1.000
_cell.length_c   1.000
_cell.angle_alpha   90.00
_cell.angle_beta   90.00
_cell.angle_gamma   90.00
#
_symmetry.space_group_name_H-M   'P 1'
#
loop_
_entity.id
_entity.type
_entity.pdbx_description
1 polymer ?
#
loop_
_entity_poly.entity_id
_entity_poly.type
_entity_poly.pdbx_seq_one_letter_code
_entity_poly.pdbx_strand_id
1 'polypeptide(L)'
;MPITRPRRAGPIVLAILVAAAALFALYLWTVLNWSYSEGERAGYLQKLSKKGWLCKTWEGEILLSSMPGAIPERFAFTVRDENVVRQLQASMGQRVQLSYSQHVGLPTTCFGETSYFVDKAMVGGVNPVAPNNT
;
A
#
# COMPACT_ATOMS: atom_id res chain seq x y z
N MET A 1 -38.67 43.16 -2.48
CA MET A 1 -38.38 42.42 -1.23
C MET A 1 -36.87 42.38 -1.01
N PRO A 2 -36.32 42.97 0.05
CA PRO A 2 -34.88 42.89 0.30
C PRO A 2 -34.54 41.52 0.88
N ILE A 3 -33.70 40.75 0.19
CA ILE A 3 -33.16 39.49 0.69
C ILE A 3 -32.15 39.84 1.78
N THR A 4 -32.55 39.72 3.05
CA THR A 4 -31.67 39.93 4.20
C THR A 4 -30.61 38.84 4.24
N ARG A 5 -29.37 39.18 3.86
CA ARG A 5 -28.22 38.28 3.93
C ARG A 5 -27.89 37.99 5.41
N PRO A 6 -27.96 36.74 5.89
CA PRO A 6 -27.74 36.45 7.31
C PRO A 6 -26.27 36.72 7.67
N ARG A 7 -26.04 37.78 8.47
CA ARG A 7 -24.70 38.23 8.95
C ARG A 7 -23.93 37.16 9.74
N ARG A 8 -24.56 36.02 10.09
CA ARG A 8 -23.98 34.90 10.84
C ARG A 8 -23.68 33.66 9.99
N ALA A 9 -24.00 33.64 8.69
CA ALA A 9 -23.78 32.45 7.85
C ALA A 9 -22.28 32.18 7.58
N GLY A 10 -21.45 33.22 7.49
CA GLY A 10 -20.00 33.09 7.28
C GLY A 10 -19.28 32.20 8.31
N PRO A 11 -19.35 32.50 9.62
CA PRO A 11 -18.69 31.69 10.64
C PRO A 11 -19.29 30.28 10.77
N ILE A 12 -20.58 30.10 10.49
CA ILE A 12 -21.23 28.77 10.53
C ILE A 12 -20.74 27.89 9.38
N VAL A 13 -20.64 28.42 8.17
CA VAL A 13 -20.10 27.68 7.02
C VAL A 13 -18.62 27.32 7.26
N LEU A 14 -17.84 28.25 7.81
CA LEU A 14 -16.44 27.99 8.17
C LEU A 14 -16.32 26.88 9.24
N ALA A 15 -17.16 26.91 10.27
CA ALA A 15 -17.17 25.88 11.30
C ALA A 15 -17.53 24.49 10.75
N ILE A 16 -18.50 24.41 9.82
CA ILE A 16 -18.86 23.15 9.14
C ILE A 16 -17.70 22.65 8.28
N LEU A 17 -17.02 23.51 7.54
CA LEU A 17 -15.86 23.13 6.73
C LEU A 17 -14.70 22.61 7.58
N VAL A 18 -14.42 23.27 8.71
CA VAL A 18 -13.38 22.82 9.65
C VAL A 18 -13.76 21.48 10.29
N ALA A 19 -15.02 21.31 10.70
CA ALA A 19 -15.51 20.05 11.24
C ALA A 19 -15.43 18.90 10.22
N ALA A 20 -15.80 19.16 8.97
CA ALA A 20 -15.67 18.18 7.88
C ALA A 20 -14.20 17.81 7.62
N ALA A 21 -13.29 18.78 7.61
CA ALA A 21 -11.85 18.54 7.45
C ALA A 21 -11.29 17.72 8.63
N ALA A 22 -11.69 18.02 9.86
CA ALA A 22 -11.28 17.27 11.05
C ALA A 22 -11.78 15.82 11.02
N LEU A 23 -13.04 15.59 10.63
CA LEU A 23 -13.61 14.24 10.47
C LEU A 23 -12.88 13.46 9.37
N PHE A 24 -12.55 14.10 8.26
CA PHE A 24 -11.78 13.48 7.19
C PHE A 24 -10.35 13.12 7.63
N ALA A 25 -9.68 14.00 8.37
CA ALA A 25 -8.36 13.71 8.94
C ALA A 25 -8.41 12.54 9.94
N LEU A 26 -9.43 12.49 10.80
CA LEU A 26 -9.63 11.39 11.74
C LEU A 26 -9.88 10.08 10.99
N TYR A 27 -10.73 10.09 9.96
CA TYR A 27 -10.99 8.93 9.12
C TYR A 27 -9.71 8.39 8.47
N LEU A 28 -8.91 9.25 7.84
CA LEU A 28 -7.62 8.85 7.25
C LEU A 28 -6.68 8.26 8.30
N TRP A 29 -6.60 8.87 9.48
CA TRP A 29 -5.79 8.35 10.57
C TRP A 29 -6.25 6.94 11.00
N THR A 30 -7.56 6.72 11.11
CA THR A 30 -8.09 5.38 11.45
C THR A 30 -7.80 4.34 10.37
N VAL A 31 -8.01 4.65 9.09
CA VAL A 31 -7.80 3.70 7.99
C VAL A 31 -6.33 3.33 7.82
N LEU A 32 -5.42 4.28 8.03
CA LEU A 32 -3.97 4.05 7.92
C LEU A 32 -3.40 3.27 9.10
N ASN A 33 -4.02 3.34 10.28
CA ASN A 33 -3.56 2.59 11.46
C ASN A 33 -4.28 1.25 11.62
N TRP A 34 -5.43 1.04 10.97
CA TRP A 34 -6.20 -0.20 11.08
C TRP A 34 -5.84 -1.17 9.95
N SER A 35 -5.10 -2.22 10.28
CA SER A 35 -4.85 -3.36 9.38
C SER A 35 -6.09 -4.25 9.34
N TYR A 36 -6.71 -4.40 8.17
CA TYR A 36 -7.85 -5.30 7.96
C TYR A 36 -7.42 -6.77 7.92
N SER A 37 -6.27 -7.06 7.32
CA SER A 37 -5.74 -8.42 7.19
C SER A 37 -4.23 -8.38 7.10
N GLU A 38 -3.56 -9.23 7.88
CA GLU A 38 -2.11 -9.43 7.81
C GLU A 38 -1.84 -10.80 7.20
N GLY A 39 -0.79 -10.90 6.38
CA GLY A 39 -0.42 -12.16 5.75
C GLY A 39 1.00 -12.15 5.20
N GLU A 40 1.40 -13.31 4.68
CA GLU A 40 2.71 -13.49 4.06
C GLU A 40 2.56 -14.02 2.63
N ARG A 41 3.38 -13.50 1.71
CA ARG A 41 3.48 -13.98 0.33
C ARG A 41 4.94 -14.15 -0.05
N ALA A 42 5.28 -15.29 -0.63
CA ALA A 42 6.62 -15.56 -1.16
C ALA A 42 6.58 -15.62 -2.69
N GLY A 43 7.51 -14.94 -3.34
CA GLY A 43 7.57 -14.86 -4.79
C GLY A 43 8.88 -14.28 -5.29
N TYR A 44 9.00 -14.15 -6.60
CA TYR A 44 10.16 -13.51 -7.23
C TYR A 44 9.89 -12.04 -7.45
N LEU A 45 10.77 -11.18 -6.94
CA LEU A 45 10.66 -9.73 -7.13
C LEU A 45 11.01 -9.38 -8.56
N GLN A 46 10.01 -8.98 -9.35
CA GLN A 46 10.20 -8.65 -10.76
C GLN A 46 10.34 -7.16 -11.00
N LYS A 47 9.61 -6.35 -10.22
CA LYS A 47 9.51 -4.92 -10.48
C LYS A 47 9.37 -4.16 -9.19
N LEU A 48 10.06 -3.02 -9.12
CA LEU A 48 9.91 -2.03 -8.08
C LEU A 48 10.08 -0.66 -8.72
N SER A 49 9.06 0.20 -8.61
CA SER A 49 9.04 1.50 -9.28
C SER A 49 8.46 2.56 -8.35
N LYS A 50 9.14 3.70 -8.29
CA LYS A 50 8.64 4.87 -7.56
C LYS A 50 7.67 5.63 -8.46
N LYS A 51 6.37 5.57 -8.15
CA LYS A 51 5.30 6.18 -8.94
C LYS A 51 4.55 7.21 -8.11
N GLY A 52 3.91 8.17 -8.79
CA GLY A 52 3.10 9.22 -8.17
C GLY A 52 3.43 10.62 -8.69
N TRP A 53 2.39 11.43 -8.87
CA TRP A 53 2.52 12.80 -9.37
C TRP A 53 2.77 13.82 -8.25
N LEU A 54 1.95 13.76 -7.18
CA LEU A 54 2.11 14.61 -5.97
C LEU A 54 2.78 13.86 -4.81
N CYS A 55 2.32 12.64 -4.50
CA CYS A 55 2.90 11.79 -3.46
C CYS A 55 3.54 10.59 -4.12
N LYS A 56 4.87 10.48 -4.06
CA LYS A 56 5.60 9.36 -4.66
C LYS A 56 5.66 8.18 -3.70
N THR A 57 5.01 7.08 -4.04
CA THR A 57 5.07 5.80 -3.32
C THR A 57 5.93 4.80 -4.08
N TRP A 58 6.46 3.80 -3.38
CA TRP A 58 7.18 2.69 -4.01
C TRP A 58 6.19 1.56 -4.25
N GLU A 59 5.99 1.23 -5.52
CA GLU A 59 5.09 0.16 -5.95
C GLU A 59 5.93 -1.01 -6.47
N GLY A 60 5.77 -2.17 -5.85
CA GLY A 60 6.44 -3.41 -6.20
C GLY A 60 5.48 -4.45 -6.77
N GLU A 61 6.01 -5.36 -7.57
CA GLU A 61 5.29 -6.52 -8.08
C GLU A 61 6.15 -7.78 -7.86
N ILE A 62 5.60 -8.78 -7.17
CA ILE A 62 6.19 -10.14 -7.11
C ILE A 62 5.37 -11.12 -7.96
N LEU A 63 6.07 -12.12 -8.50
CA LEU A 63 5.44 -13.28 -9.13
C LEU A 63 5.32 -14.41 -8.12
N LEU A 64 4.08 -14.79 -7.83
CA LEU A 64 3.80 -16.01 -7.09
C LEU A 64 3.91 -17.19 -8.05
N SER A 65 4.90 -18.03 -7.81
CA SER A 65 5.06 -19.28 -8.54
C SER A 65 4.12 -20.32 -7.93
N SER A 66 2.93 -20.46 -8.49
CA SER A 66 1.94 -21.44 -8.02
C SER A 66 2.20 -22.84 -8.57
N MET A 67 2.65 -22.99 -9.83
CA MET A 67 2.98 -24.27 -10.47
C MET A 67 3.95 -24.10 -11.66
N PRO A 68 4.87 -25.05 -11.92
CA PRO A 68 5.69 -25.04 -13.14
C PRO A 68 4.80 -25.10 -14.40
N GLY A 69 5.00 -24.17 -15.34
CA GLY A 69 4.23 -24.11 -16.60
C GLY A 69 2.90 -23.36 -16.54
N ALA A 70 2.42 -22.96 -15.36
CA ALA A 70 1.29 -22.05 -15.22
C ALA A 70 1.76 -20.59 -15.33
N ILE A 71 0.87 -19.69 -15.77
CA ILE A 71 1.15 -18.26 -15.77
C ILE A 71 1.24 -17.82 -14.29
N PRO A 72 2.38 -17.31 -13.80
CA PRO A 72 2.53 -16.92 -12.42
C PRO A 72 1.62 -15.73 -12.10
N GLU A 73 0.96 -15.79 -10.94
CA GLU A 73 0.09 -14.72 -10.47
C GLU A 73 0.94 -13.53 -10.04
N ARG A 74 0.55 -12.32 -10.47
CA ARG A 74 1.24 -11.08 -10.10
C ARG A 74 0.59 -10.52 -8.84
N PHE A 75 1.39 -10.28 -7.81
CA PHE A 75 0.95 -9.53 -6.63
C PHE A 75 1.64 -8.19 -6.59
N ALA A 76 0.84 -7.14 -6.78
CA ALA A 76 1.26 -5.77 -6.62
C ALA A 76 1.11 -5.33 -5.17
N PHE A 77 2.09 -4.60 -4.67
CA PHE A 77 2.13 -4.11 -3.29
C PHE A 77 2.79 -2.73 -3.22
N THR A 78 2.45 -1.99 -2.18
CA THR A 78 3.00 -0.67 -1.89
C THR A 78 3.98 -0.77 -0.71
N VAL A 79 5.11 -0.07 -0.79
CA VAL A 79 6.11 0.03 0.29
C VAL A 79 6.25 1.49 0.70
N ARG A 80 6.13 1.75 2.01
CA ARG A 80 6.30 3.10 2.58
C ARG A 80 7.66 3.29 3.26
N ASP A 81 8.23 2.23 3.82
CA ASP A 81 9.52 2.29 4.50
C ASP A 81 10.68 2.24 3.50
N GLU A 82 11.54 3.26 3.51
CA GLU A 82 12.72 3.34 2.64
C GLU A 82 13.75 2.23 2.92
N ASN A 83 13.83 1.72 4.15
CA ASN A 83 14.75 0.64 4.50
C ASN A 83 14.34 -0.66 3.80
N VAL A 84 13.04 -0.98 3.83
CA VAL A 84 12.47 -2.14 3.13
C VAL A 84 12.66 -1.98 1.61
N VAL A 85 12.46 -0.77 1.08
CA VAL A 85 12.72 -0.48 -0.34
C VAL A 85 14.17 -0.77 -0.71
N ARG A 86 15.16 -0.34 0.08
CA ARG A 86 16.58 -0.61 -0.21
C ARG A 86 16.88 -2.11 -0.20
N GLN A 87 16.31 -2.85 0.76
CA GLN A 87 16.45 -4.31 0.81
C GLN A 87 15.84 -4.98 -0.42
N LEU A 88 14.64 -4.55 -0.83
CA LEU A 88 13.99 -5.05 -2.04
C LEU A 88 14.75 -4.69 -3.31
N GLN A 89 15.27 -3.47 -3.43
CA GLN A 89 16.12 -3.05 -4.54
C GLN A 89 17.37 -3.93 -4.67
N ALA A 90 18.01 -4.25 -3.54
CA ALA A 90 19.16 -5.14 -3.52
C ALA A 90 18.80 -6.61 -3.88
N SER A 91 17.53 -6.98 -3.73
CA SER A 91 17.00 -8.34 -3.93
C SER A 91 16.20 -8.48 -5.23
N MET A 92 16.36 -7.54 -6.16
CA MET A 92 15.70 -7.58 -7.46
C MET A 92 16.07 -8.85 -8.23
N GLY A 93 15.06 -9.54 -8.77
CA GLY A 93 15.22 -10.83 -9.45
C GLY A 93 15.40 -12.03 -8.51
N GLN A 94 15.50 -11.83 -7.20
CA GLN A 94 15.60 -12.91 -6.22
C GLN A 94 14.24 -13.30 -5.64
N ARG A 95 14.18 -14.47 -5.01
CA ARG A 95 13.02 -14.92 -4.25
C ARG A 95 12.98 -14.20 -2.90
N VAL A 96 11.86 -13.53 -2.64
CA VAL A 96 11.61 -12.77 -1.41
C VAL A 96 10.33 -13.26 -0.76
N GLN A 97 10.29 -13.21 0.56
CA GLN A 97 9.08 -13.39 1.36
C GLN A 97 8.67 -12.02 1.90
N LEU A 98 7.45 -11.62 1.63
CA LEU A 98 6.88 -10.32 1.99
C LEU A 98 5.80 -10.54 3.05
N SER A 99 5.95 -9.89 4.20
CA SER A 99 4.87 -9.75 5.17
C SER A 99 4.13 -8.47 4.85
N TYR A 100 2.81 -8.57 4.63
CA TYR A 100 1.98 -7.45 4.24
C TYR A 100 0.82 -7.23 5.21
N SER A 101 0.43 -5.98 5.37
CA SER A 101 -0.78 -5.50 6.01
C SER A 101 -1.73 -4.94 4.96
N GLN A 102 -2.98 -5.38 4.99
CA GLN A 102 -4.02 -4.93 4.08
C GLN A 102 -4.81 -3.80 4.74
N HIS A 103 -4.80 -2.62 4.13
CA HIS A 103 -5.59 -1.47 4.57
C HIS A 103 -6.73 -1.24 3.57
N VAL A 104 -7.98 -1.40 4.02
CA VAL A 104 -9.18 -1.23 3.19
C VAL A 104 -9.78 0.15 3.42
N GLY A 105 -10.19 0.85 2.35
CA GLY A 105 -10.87 2.14 2.43
C GLY A 105 -9.98 3.36 2.21
N LEU A 106 -8.82 3.21 1.56
CA LEU A 106 -7.95 4.33 1.20
C LEU A 106 -8.62 5.19 0.11
N PRO A 107 -8.99 6.45 0.38
CA PRO A 107 -9.79 7.26 -0.55
C PRO A 107 -8.95 7.90 -1.66
N THR A 108 -7.62 7.93 -1.53
CA THR A 108 -6.75 8.57 -2.53
C THR A 108 -5.50 7.75 -2.80
N THR A 109 -5.03 7.80 -4.05
CA THR A 109 -3.79 7.16 -4.52
C THR A 109 -2.53 7.71 -3.86
N CYS A 110 -2.59 8.88 -3.21
CA CYS A 110 -1.48 9.42 -2.42
C CYS A 110 -1.06 8.50 -1.25
N PHE A 111 -1.99 7.67 -0.74
CA PHE A 111 -1.72 6.78 0.38
C PHE A 111 -1.24 5.38 -0.05
N GLY A 112 -1.25 5.07 -1.35
CA GLY A 112 -0.83 3.80 -1.94
C GLY A 112 -1.69 3.46 -3.15
N GLU A 113 -1.09 2.94 -4.22
CA GLU A 113 -1.88 2.46 -5.38
C GLU A 113 -2.60 1.14 -5.06
N THR A 114 -2.07 0.38 -4.10
CA THR A 114 -2.64 -0.89 -3.65
C THR A 114 -3.09 -0.78 -2.20
N SER A 115 -4.04 -1.65 -1.82
CA SER A 115 -4.45 -1.83 -0.44
C SER A 115 -3.52 -2.76 0.35
N TYR A 116 -2.42 -3.23 -0.24
CA TYR A 116 -1.44 -4.13 0.38
C TYR A 116 -0.13 -3.40 0.66
N PHE A 117 0.20 -3.24 1.93
CA PHE A 117 1.39 -2.54 2.38
C PHE A 117 2.41 -3.54 2.91
N VAL A 118 3.62 -3.52 2.38
CA VAL A 118 4.68 -4.41 2.86
C VAL A 118 5.42 -3.74 4.00
N ASP A 119 5.35 -4.38 5.16
CA ASP A 119 6.01 -3.93 6.38
C ASP A 119 7.40 -4.57 6.53
N LYS A 120 7.56 -5.82 6.06
CA LYS A 120 8.82 -6.56 6.14
C LYS A 120 9.08 -7.36 4.87
N ALA A 121 10.33 -7.35 4.44
CA ALA A 121 10.83 -8.18 3.36
C ALA A 121 11.97 -9.06 3.87
N MET A 122 11.91 -10.36 3.61
CA MET A 122 12.98 -11.31 3.89
C MET A 122 13.53 -11.85 2.57
N VAL A 123 14.85 -11.82 2.44
CA VAL A 123 15.56 -12.29 1.24
C VAL A 123 15.89 -13.76 1.42
N GLY A 124 15.49 -14.59 0.45
CA GLY A 124 15.74 -16.03 0.49
C GLY A 124 14.65 -16.81 1.21
N GLY A 125 13.63 -17.21 0.46
CA GLY A 125 12.72 -18.28 0.87
C GLY A 125 13.13 -19.59 0.21
N VAL A 126 13.20 -20.68 0.96
CA VAL A 126 13.40 -22.04 0.43
C VAL A 126 12.35 -22.33 -0.65
N ASN A 127 12.80 -22.79 -1.82
CA ASN A 127 11.91 -23.23 -2.89
C ASN A 127 11.30 -24.58 -2.45
N PRO A 128 9.97 -24.71 -2.28
CA PRO A 128 9.38 -26.02 -1.95
C PRO A 128 9.46 -27.03 -3.11
N VAL A 129 9.96 -26.61 -4.28
CA VAL A 129 10.12 -27.41 -5.50
C VAL A 129 11.56 -27.27 -6.02
N ALA A 130 12.55 -27.58 -5.19
CA ALA A 130 13.84 -28.02 -5.72
C ALA A 130 13.85 -29.55 -5.63
N PRO A 131 13.88 -30.30 -6.74
CA PRO A 131 14.11 -31.73 -6.65
C PRO A 131 15.50 -31.93 -6.02
N ASN A 132 15.53 -32.60 -4.87
CA ASN A 132 16.75 -33.06 -4.25
C ASN A 132 17.37 -34.11 -5.18
N ASN A 133 18.34 -33.72 -6.02
CA ASN A 133 19.18 -34.68 -6.74
C ASN A 133 20.22 -35.23 -5.75
N THR A 134 19.82 -36.25 -4.99
CA THR A 134 20.71 -37.28 -4.46
C THR A 134 20.79 -38.42 -5.45
#